data_AF-A0A7V6MV81-F1
#
_entry.id   AF-A0A7V6MV81-F1
#
_cell.length_a   1.000
_cell.length_b   1.000
_cell.length_c   1.000
_cell.angle_alpha   90.00
_cell.angle_beta   90.00
_cell.angle_gamma   90.00
#
_symmetry.space_group_name_H-M   'P 1'
#
loop_
_entity.id
_entity.type
_entity.pdbx_description
1 polymer ?
#
loop_
_entity_poly.entity_id
_entity_poly.type
_entity_poly.pdbx_seq_one_letter_code
_entity_poly.pdbx_strand_id
1 'polypeptide(L)' 'VIDIRDEVKCKDYFNIPEEYKVVSIISIGKPSRTPRPRPRLPLKELVFKEKFADEYYTE' A
#
# COMPACT_ATOMS: atom_id res chain seq x y z
N VAL A 1 16.13 -6.19 8.02
CA VAL A 1 14.71 -6.52 7.79
C VAL A 1 14.58 -6.98 6.35
N ILE A 2 14.21 -8.24 6.10
CA ILE A 2 14.02 -8.75 4.73
C ILE A 2 12.67 -8.18 4.27
N ASP A 3 12.69 -7.24 3.33
CA ASP A 3 11.46 -6.78 2.68
C ASP A 3 10.90 -7.94 1.86
N ILE A 4 9.60 -8.24 2.02
CA ILE A 4 8.92 -9.24 1.20
C ILE A 4 8.88 -8.85 -0.29
N ARG A 5 9.22 -7.60 -0.59
CA ARG A 5 9.36 -7.01 -1.93
C ARG A 5 10.82 -6.82 -2.32
N ASP A 6 11.72 -7.71 -1.91
CA ASP A 6 13.11 -7.69 -2.35
C ASP A 6 13.16 -7.72 -3.89
N GLU A 7 13.30 -6.53 -4.49
CA GLU A 7 13.09 -6.31 -5.91
C GLU A 7 14.13 -7.06 -6.74
N VAL A 8 15.38 -7.09 -6.27
CA VAL A 8 16.48 -7.83 -6.93
C VAL A 8 16.13 -9.31 -6.98
N LYS A 9 15.75 -9.90 -5.83
CA LYS A 9 15.38 -11.33 -5.80
C LYS A 9 14.15 -11.64 -6.64
N CYS A 10 13.15 -10.77 -6.65
CA CYS A 10 11.96 -10.97 -7.48
C CYS A 10 12.30 -10.89 -8.97
N LYS A 11 13.13 -9.92 -9.37
CA LYS A 11 13.57 -9.78 -10.76
C LYS A 11 14.36 -11.00 -11.22
N ASP A 12 15.34 -11.42 -10.42
CA ASP A 12 16.15 -12.61 -10.70
C ASP A 12 15.30 -13.88 -10.80
N TYR A 13 14.37 -14.09 -9.86
CA TYR A 13 13.57 -15.30 -9.79
C TYR A 13 12.57 -15.42 -10.95
N PHE A 14 11.94 -14.31 -11.34
CA PHE A 14 10.92 -14.28 -12.39
C PHE A 14 11.47 -13.87 -13.77
N ASN A 15 12.78 -13.65 -13.89
CA ASN A 15 13.44 -13.14 -15.11
C ASN A 15 12.79 -11.82 -15.60
N ILE A 16 12.53 -10.90 -14.68
CA ILE A 16 11.96 -9.59 -15.02
C ILE A 16 13.09 -8.71 -15.55
N PRO A 17 12.95 -8.13 -16.77
CA PRO A 17 13.96 -7.22 -17.31
C PRO A 17 14.17 -5.96 -16.45
N GLU A 18 15.36 -5.37 -16.54
CA GLU A 18 15.78 -4.31 -15.63
C GLU A 18 14.96 -3.02 -15.78
N GLU A 19 14.45 -2.78 -16.99
CA GLU A 19 13.57 -1.65 -17.32
C GLU A 19 12.21 -1.68 -16.63
N TYR A 20 11.82 -2.84 -16.07
CA TYR A 20 10.57 -2.97 -15.33
C TYR A 20 10.79 -2.82 -13.83
N LYS A 21 9.82 -2.19 -13.17
CA LYS A 21 9.81 -2.00 -11.72
C LYS A 21 8.80 -2.93 -11.05
N VAL A 22 9.22 -3.61 -9.99
CA VAL A 22 8.30 -4.41 -9.16
C VAL A 22 7.57 -3.48 -8.18
N VAL A 23 6.26 -3.32 -8.35
CA VAL A 23 5.47 -2.38 -7.53
C VAL A 23 4.88 -3.04 -6.29
N SER A 24 4.23 -4.20 -6.45
CA SER A 24 3.56 -4.90 -5.37
C SER A 24 3.35 -6.38 -5.70
N ILE A 25 3.33 -7.20 -4.67
CA ILE A 25 2.98 -8.62 -4.73
C ILE A 25 1.65 -8.79 -3.99
N ILE A 26 0.65 -9.35 -4.65
CA ILE A 26 -0.69 -9.53 -4.09
C ILE A 26 -0.96 -11.02 -3.93
N SER A 27 -1.11 -11.47 -2.68
CA SER A 27 -1.53 -12.84 -2.37
C SER A 27 -3.03 -13.00 -2.55
N ILE A 28 -3.46 -13.99 -3.33
CA ILE A 28 -4.88 -14.33 -3.55
C ILE A 28 -5.11 -15.76 -3.07
N GLY A 29 -6.17 -15.99 -2.29
CA GLY A 29 -6.49 -17.32 -1.77
C GLY A 29 -7.62 -17.30 -0.74
N LYS A 30 -7.90 -18.47 -0.15
CA LYS A 30 -8.91 -18.61 0.91
C LYS A 30 -8.31 -18.18 2.26
N PRO A 31 -8.87 -17.18 2.96
CA PRO A 31 -8.34 -16.76 4.25
C PRO A 31 -8.55 -17.86 5.30
N SER A 32 -7.50 -18.16 6.07
CA SER A 32 -7.61 -19.04 7.25
C SER A 32 -8.26 -18.33 8.44
N ARG A 33 -8.22 -16.99 8.46
CA ARG A 33 -8.81 -16.13 9.49
C ARG A 33 -9.15 -14.75 8.92
N THR A 34 -10.13 -14.09 9.53
CA THR A 34 -10.47 -12.68 9.22
C THR A 34 -9.86 -11.77 10.29
N PRO A 35 -8.82 -10.97 9.97
CA PRO A 35 -8.23 -10.06 10.94
C PRO A 35 -9.17 -8.90 11.27
N ARG A 36 -8.98 -8.28 12.45
CA ARG A 36 -9.71 -7.05 12.80
C ARG A 36 -9.30 -5.92 11.84
N PRO A 37 -10.22 -4.99 11.49
CA PRO A 37 -9.89 -3.81 10.70
C PRO A 37 -8.76 -3.02 11.38
N ARG A 38 -7.76 -2.62 10.58
CA ARG A 38 -6.70 -1.72 11.05
C ARG A 38 -7.30 -0.32 11.28
N PRO A 39 -6.91 0.42 12.34
CA PRO A 39 -7.33 1.80 12.50
C PRO A 39 -6.92 2.63 11.27
N ARG A 40 -7.75 3.60 10.91
CA ARG A 40 -7.49 4.57 9.83
C ARG A 40 -7.32 5.95 10.44
N LEU A 41 -6.60 6.83 9.74
CA LEU A 41 -6.53 8.23 10.12
C LEU A 41 -7.96 8.84 10.07
N PRO A 42 -8.32 9.72 11.01
CA PRO A 42 -9.54 10.49 10.94
C PRO A 42 -9.71 11.20 9.60
N LEU A 43 -10.94 11.31 9.12
CA LEU A 43 -11.22 11.87 7.79
C LEU A 43 -10.73 13.31 7.64
N LYS A 44 -10.81 14.11 8.71
CA LYS A 44 -10.31 15.50 8.77
C LYS A 44 -8.80 15.63 8.55
N GLU A 45 -8.03 14.56 8.74
CA GLU A 45 -6.59 14.54 8.47
C GLU A 45 -6.27 14.15 7.01
N LEU A 46 -7.27 13.63 6.27
CA LEU A 46 -7.10 13.12 4.91
C LEU A 46 -7.80 13.97 3.85
N VAL A 47 -8.89 14.64 4.20
CA VAL A 47 -9.77 15.34 3.26
C VAL A 47 -9.66 16.84 3.46
N PHE A 48 -9.27 17.52 2.38
CA PHE A 48 -9.17 18.97 2.32
C PHE A 48 -10.16 19.54 1.31
N LYS A 49 -10.58 20.78 1.52
CA LYS A 49 -11.50 21.51 0.64
C LYS A 49 -10.73 22.20 -0.48
N GLU A 50 -10.84 21.69 -1.70
CA GLU A 50 -10.28 22.26 -2.96
C GLU A 50 -8.75 22.45 -3.02
N LYS A 51 -8.13 22.84 -1.91
CA LYS A 51 -6.71 23.14 -1.74
C LYS A 51 -6.17 22.34 -0.57
N PHE A 52 -4.92 21.94 -0.68
CA PHE A 52 -4.22 21.25 0.39
C PHE A 52 -4.19 22.11 1.67
N ALA A 53 -4.40 21.48 2.83
CA ALA A 53 -4.46 22.11 4.14
C ALA A 53 -5.61 23.10 4.37
N ASP A 54 -6.60 23.19 3.47
CA ASP A 54 -7.87 23.87 3.73
C ASP A 54 -8.85 22.87 4.34
N GLU A 55 -9.28 23.08 5.58
CA GLU A 55 -10.10 22.11 6.32
C GLU A 55 -11.48 21.94 5.65
N TYR A 56 -11.86 20.69 5.38
CA TYR A 56 -13.18 20.40 4.80
C TYR A 56 -14.30 20.42 5.85
N TYR A 57 -13.99 20.00 7.08
CA TYR A 57 -14.94 19.93 8.19
C TYR A 57 -14.56 20.97 9.24
N THR A 58 -15.39 22.02 9.40
CA THR A 58 -15.37 22.91 10.56
C THR A 58 -16.18 22.27 11.70
N GLU A 59 -15.52 21.94 12.82
CA GLU A 59 -16.18 21.51 14.07
C GLU A 59 -16.95 22.66 14.74
#